data_AF-A0A3N5E529-F1
#
_entry.id   AF-A0A3N5E529-F1
#
_cell.length_a   1.000
_cell.length_b   1.000
_cell.length_c   1.000
_cell.angle_alpha   90.00
_cell.angle_beta   90.00
_cell.angle_gamma   90.00
#
_symmetry.space_group_name_H-M   'P 1'
#
loop_
_entity.id
_entity.type
_entity.pdbx_description
1 polymer ?
#
loop_
_entity_poly.entity_id
_entity_poly.type
_entity_poly.pdbx_seq_one_letter_code
_entity_poly.pdbx_strand_id
1 'polypeptide(L)'
;MNCKTIQKQILSYLDEELHGEMAIHFEKHIKGCSHCQNEIERLRMAYNIIDDEKTEYKPNPFMSARVMVKLSKSNASTPQKSVMLRYLTVSSLAAAGVTIGIIIGTLFSSISTTSESIANAQEWEQLADEYMPEVDNNPYNMVVTTSTNETPTKP
;
A
#
# COMPACT_ATOMS: atom_id res chain seq x y z
N MET A 1 -41.12 -38.20 30.38
CA MET A 1 -39.92 -37.51 30.92
C MET A 1 -39.78 -37.75 32.42
N ASN A 2 -38.56 -37.67 32.94
CA ASN A 2 -38.25 -37.71 34.37
C ASN A 2 -37.96 -36.30 34.92
N CYS A 3 -38.12 -36.12 36.24
CA CYS A 3 -37.94 -34.82 36.91
C CYS A 3 -36.55 -34.20 36.64
N LYS A 4 -35.50 -35.02 36.58
CA LYS A 4 -34.13 -34.56 36.31
C LYS A 4 -33.97 -33.89 34.94
N THR A 5 -34.72 -34.35 33.93
CA THR A 5 -34.68 -33.74 32.59
C THR A 5 -35.45 -32.42 32.57
N ILE A 6 -36.58 -32.37 33.28
CA ILE A 6 -37.37 -31.15 33.44
C ILE A 6 -36.56 -30.05 34.11
N GLN A 7 -35.90 -30.37 35.22
CA GLN A 7 -35.07 -29.41 35.96
C GLN A 7 -33.96 -28.79 35.11
N LYS A 8 -33.36 -29.56 34.18
CA LYS A 8 -32.34 -29.07 33.25
C LYS A 8 -32.90 -28.17 32.15
N GLN A 9 -34.17 -28.31 31.82
CA GLN A 9 -34.82 -27.61 30.70
C GLN A 9 -35.80 -26.54 31.18
N ILE A 10 -35.83 -26.29 32.49
CA ILE A 10 -36.79 -25.40 33.13
C ILE A 10 -36.61 -23.94 32.69
N LEU A 11 -35.37 -23.51 32.47
CA LEU A 11 -35.05 -22.16 32.00
C LEU A 11 -35.42 -22.00 30.53
N SER A 12 -35.01 -22.94 29.67
CA SER A 12 -35.42 -22.96 28.27
C SER A 12 -36.94 -23.02 28.08
N TYR A 13 -37.68 -23.61 29.03
CA TYR A 13 -39.14 -23.53 29.04
C TYR A 13 -39.65 -22.13 29.35
N LEU A 14 -39.07 -21.44 30.34
CA LEU A 14 -39.47 -20.08 30.73
C LEU A 14 -39.10 -19.04 29.67
N ASP A 15 -38.01 -19.26 28.95
CA ASP A 15 -37.54 -18.41 27.85
C ASP A 15 -38.22 -18.74 26.50
N GLU A 16 -39.22 -19.64 26.50
CA GLU A 16 -39.99 -20.09 25.32
C GLU A 16 -39.15 -20.75 24.21
N GLU A 17 -37.99 -21.31 24.55
CA GLU A 17 -37.05 -21.94 23.61
C GLU A 17 -37.33 -23.44 23.37
N LEU A 18 -38.26 -24.05 24.12
CA LEU A 18 -38.66 -25.44 23.92
C LEU A 18 -39.66 -25.58 22.76
N HIS A 19 -39.35 -26.47 21.82
CA HIS A 19 -40.17 -26.68 20.62
C HIS A 19 -40.46 -28.15 20.35
N GLY A 20 -41.50 -28.39 19.54
CA GLY A 20 -41.87 -29.71 19.03
C GLY A 20 -42.22 -30.71 20.14
N GLU A 21 -41.73 -31.93 19.98
CA GLU A 21 -42.06 -33.04 20.88
C GLU A 21 -41.59 -32.80 22.32
N MET A 22 -40.46 -32.10 22.50
CA MET A 22 -39.91 -31.79 23.82
C MET A 22 -40.84 -30.90 24.64
N ALA A 23 -41.43 -29.87 24.04
CA ALA A 23 -42.39 -29.00 24.72
C ALA A 23 -43.64 -29.78 25.18
N ILE A 24 -44.17 -30.66 24.33
CA ILE A 24 -45.35 -31.48 24.64
C ILE A 24 -45.06 -32.43 25.81
N HIS A 25 -43.92 -33.14 25.77
CA HIS A 25 -43.52 -34.04 26.86
C HIS A 25 -43.23 -33.30 28.15
N PHE A 26 -42.65 -32.11 28.06
CA PHE A 26 -42.38 -31.24 29.19
C PHE A 26 -43.70 -30.83 29.86
N GLU A 27 -44.63 -30.22 29.11
CA GLU A 27 -45.95 -29.83 29.60
C GLU A 27 -46.73 -30.97 30.24
N LYS A 28 -46.73 -32.14 29.60
CA LYS A 28 -47.40 -33.33 30.13
C LYS A 28 -46.83 -33.74 31.48
N HIS A 29 -45.51 -33.63 31.67
CA HIS A 29 -44.88 -33.95 32.94
C HIS A 29 -45.26 -32.96 34.03
N ILE A 30 -45.22 -31.65 33.76
CA ILE A 30 -45.56 -30.63 34.76
C ILE A 30 -47.01 -30.77 35.23
N LYS A 31 -47.93 -31.05 34.31
CA LYS A 31 -49.35 -31.29 34.62
C LYS A 31 -49.57 -32.51 35.53
N GLY A 32 -48.64 -33.47 35.53
CA GLY A 32 -48.72 -34.69 36.32
C GLY A 32 -47.78 -34.75 37.53
N CYS A 33 -46.88 -33.79 37.71
CA CYS A 33 -45.86 -33.81 38.77
C CYS A 33 -45.90 -32.53 39.59
N SER A 34 -46.45 -32.63 40.80
CA SER A 34 -46.56 -31.50 41.74
C SER A 34 -45.20 -30.93 42.15
N HIS A 35 -44.15 -31.75 42.21
CA HIS A 35 -42.80 -31.30 42.55
C HIS A 35 -42.25 -30.36 41.47
N CYS A 36 -42.23 -30.80 40.21
CA CYS A 36 -41.75 -29.99 39.10
C CYS A 36 -42.63 -28.77 38.84
N GLN A 37 -43.94 -28.87 39.07
CA GLN A 37 -44.84 -27.72 39.00
C GLN A 37 -44.46 -26.65 40.02
N ASN A 38 -44.23 -27.02 41.28
CA ASN A 38 -43.83 -26.09 42.32
C ASN A 38 -42.45 -25.46 42.04
N GLU A 39 -41.52 -26.21 41.47
CA GLU A 39 -40.22 -25.65 41.06
C GLU A 39 -40.39 -24.56 39.99
N ILE A 40 -41.21 -24.81 38.96
CA ILE A 40 -41.49 -23.83 37.91
C ILE A 40 -42.14 -22.58 38.48
N GLU A 41 -43.14 -22.72 39.35
CA GLU A 41 -43.83 -21.57 39.94
C GLU A 41 -42.87 -20.71 40.79
N ARG A 42 -41.92 -21.32 41.51
CA ARG A 42 -40.89 -20.57 42.24
C ARG A 42 -39.98 -19.77 41.31
N LEU A 43 -39.57 -20.35 40.19
CA LEU A 43 -38.76 -19.67 39.19
C LEU A 43 -39.54 -18.56 38.47
N ARG A 44 -40.83 -18.78 38.15
CA ARG A 44 -41.71 -17.75 37.59
C ARG A 44 -41.82 -16.52 38.49
N MET A 45 -41.97 -16.73 39.80
CA MET A 45 -41.98 -15.60 40.75
C MET A 45 -40.68 -14.78 40.69
N ALA A 46 -39.52 -15.44 40.58
CA ALA A 46 -38.24 -14.74 40.44
C ALA A 46 -38.15 -13.95 39.12
N TYR A 47 -38.62 -14.51 38.01
CA TYR A 47 -38.66 -13.84 36.71
C TYR A 47 -39.60 -12.62 36.73
N ASN A 48 -40.76 -12.72 37.37
CA ASN A 48 -41.70 -11.59 37.47
C ASN A 48 -41.08 -10.40 38.20
N ILE A 49 -40.31 -10.63 39.28
CA ILE A 49 -39.61 -9.54 39.99
C ILE A 49 -38.62 -8.83 39.05
N ILE A 50 -37.90 -9.60 38.22
CA ILE A 50 -36.94 -9.03 37.25
C ILE A 50 -37.68 -8.23 36.17
N ASP A 51 -38.81 -8.74 35.68
CA ASP A 51 -39.58 -8.06 34.65
C ASP A 51 -40.21 -6.76 35.17
N ASP A 52 -40.72 -6.76 36.40
CA ASP A 52 -41.24 -5.56 37.07
C ASP A 52 -40.16 -4.46 37.12
N GLU A 53 -38.95 -4.78 37.59
CA GLU A 53 -37.80 -3.84 37.63
C GLU A 53 -37.38 -3.35 36.23
N LYS A 54 -37.47 -4.23 35.22
CA LYS A 54 -37.14 -3.88 33.83
C LYS A 54 -38.13 -2.88 33.26
N THR A 55 -39.41 -2.92 33.64
CA THR A 55 -40.41 -1.95 33.15
C THR A 55 -40.19 -0.54 33.71
N GLU A 56 -39.62 -0.41 34.91
CA GLU A 56 -39.30 0.88 35.51
C GLU A 56 -38.06 1.53 34.86
N TYR A 57 -37.17 0.72 34.28
CA TYR A 57 -35.98 1.20 33.61
C TYR A 57 -36.29 2.00 32.34
N LYS A 58 -36.03 3.31 32.37
CA LYS A 58 -36.04 4.17 31.18
C LYS A 58 -34.66 4.18 30.53
N PRO A 59 -34.47 3.59 29.34
CA PRO A 59 -33.18 3.62 28.65
C PRO A 59 -32.80 5.05 28.31
N ASN A 60 -31.49 5.36 28.40
CA ASN A 60 -30.99 6.68 28.01
C ASN A 60 -31.21 6.87 26.49
N PRO A 61 -31.97 7.91 26.07
CA PRO A 61 -32.34 8.12 24.67
C PRO A 61 -31.14 8.38 23.75
N PHE A 62 -29.99 8.80 24.30
CA PHE A 62 -28.77 9.06 23.53
C PHE A 62 -27.85 7.85 23.43
N MET A 63 -28.11 6.77 24.16
CA MET A 63 -27.23 5.59 24.13
C MET A 63 -27.26 4.89 22.77
N SER A 64 -28.45 4.69 22.20
CA SER A 64 -28.62 4.10 20.87
C SER A 64 -27.96 4.94 19.79
N ALA A 65 -28.12 6.27 19.84
CA ALA A 65 -27.48 7.20 18.93
C ALA A 65 -25.94 7.11 18.99
N ARG A 66 -25.37 7.07 20.21
CA ARG A 66 -23.91 6.93 20.40
C ARG A 66 -23.38 5.60 19.85
N VAL A 67 -24.11 4.51 20.06
CA VAL A 67 -23.74 3.19 19.50
C VAL A 67 -23.81 3.22 17.98
N MET A 68 -24.87 3.78 17.39
CA MET A 68 -25.04 3.87 15.94
C MET A 68 -23.94 4.72 15.27
N VAL A 69 -23.51 5.80 15.93
CA VAL A 69 -22.38 6.62 15.46
C VAL A 69 -21.07 5.82 15.49
N LYS A 70 -20.82 4.98 16.50
CA LYS A 70 -19.63 4.13 16.54
C LYS A 70 -19.66 3.05 15.46
N LEU A 71 -20.80 2.41 15.24
CA LEU A 71 -20.96 1.37 14.21
C LEU A 71 -20.81 1.97 12.79
N SER A 72 -21.41 3.11 12.52
CA SER A 72 -21.26 3.80 11.23
C SER A 72 -19.82 4.26 10.98
N LYS A 73 -19.09 4.74 12.00
CA LYS A 73 -17.66 5.07 11.87
C LYS A 73 -16.78 3.85 11.63
N SER A 74 -17.15 2.68 12.19
CA SER A 74 -16.43 1.42 11.96
C SER A 74 -16.73 0.82 10.58
N ASN A 75 -17.95 0.98 10.07
CA ASN A 75 -18.36 0.51 8.74
C ASN A 75 -18.00 1.48 7.62
N ALA A 76 -17.80 2.76 7.94
CA ALA A 76 -17.13 3.73 7.09
C ALA A 76 -15.65 3.36 7.05
N SER A 77 -15.37 2.31 6.27
CA SER A 77 -14.07 1.92 5.76
C SER A 77 -13.10 3.10 5.76
N THR A 78 -12.05 2.99 6.56
CA THR A 78 -10.80 3.70 6.26
C THR A 78 -10.53 3.51 4.77
N PRO A 79 -10.16 4.57 4.00
CA PRO A 79 -9.75 4.38 2.63
C PRO A 79 -8.37 3.68 2.64
N GLN A 80 -8.37 2.36 2.85
CA GLN A 80 -7.19 1.49 2.79
C GLN A 80 -6.64 1.37 1.36
N LYS A 81 -7.21 2.09 0.40
CA LYS A 81 -6.82 2.11 -1.02
C LYS A 81 -5.83 3.24 -1.39
N SER A 82 -5.41 4.10 -0.47
CA SER A 82 -4.57 5.27 -0.82
C SER A 82 -3.06 5.00 -0.85
N VAL A 83 -2.57 3.96 -0.17
CA VAL A 83 -1.11 3.70 -0.10
C VAL A 83 -0.62 2.98 -1.35
N MET A 84 -1.33 1.97 -1.84
CA MET A 84 -0.99 1.23 -3.06
C MET A 84 -1.13 2.11 -4.33
N LEU A 85 -2.12 3.01 -4.36
CA LEU A 85 -2.33 3.92 -5.47
C LEU A 85 -1.23 5.00 -5.56
N ARG A 86 -0.72 5.48 -4.42
CA ARG A 86 0.46 6.37 -4.38
C ARG A 86 1.71 5.70 -4.93
N TYR A 87 1.96 4.44 -4.59
CA TYR A 87 3.13 3.70 -5.12
C TYR A 87 3.06 3.48 -6.63
N LEU A 88 1.88 3.20 -7.18
CA LEU A 88 1.71 3.05 -8.63
C LEU A 88 1.94 4.37 -9.40
N THR A 89 1.51 5.51 -8.87
CA THR A 89 1.70 6.81 -9.54
C THR A 89 3.15 7.28 -9.60
N VAL A 90 3.99 6.92 -8.62
CA VAL A 90 5.41 7.33 -8.59
C VAL A 90 6.27 6.49 -9.53
N SER A 91 5.95 5.21 -9.73
CA SER A 91 6.69 4.33 -10.63
C SER A 91 6.49 4.70 -12.11
N SER A 92 5.28 5.11 -12.51
CA SER A 92 5.00 5.48 -13.90
C SER A 92 5.74 6.74 -14.36
N LEU A 93 5.99 7.69 -13.45
CA LEU A 93 6.64 8.95 -13.81
C LEU A 93 8.15 8.78 -14.05
N ALA A 94 8.79 7.88 -13.30
CA ALA A 94 10.22 7.58 -13.46
C ALA A 94 10.52 6.90 -14.81
N ALA A 95 9.69 5.95 -15.25
CA ALA A 95 9.90 5.24 -16.51
C ALA A 95 9.71 6.15 -17.75
N ALA A 96 8.72 7.03 -17.73
CA ALA A 96 8.49 7.98 -18.83
C ALA A 96 9.60 9.04 -18.95
N GLY A 97 10.18 9.47 -17.83
CA GLY A 97 11.31 10.40 -17.84
C GLY A 97 12.55 9.81 -18.50
N VAL A 98 12.86 8.53 -18.23
CA VAL A 98 14.01 7.84 -18.83
C VAL A 98 13.84 7.68 -20.35
N THR A 99 12.65 7.31 -20.83
CA THR A 99 12.44 7.14 -22.29
C THR A 99 12.50 8.47 -23.05
N ILE A 100 11.90 9.53 -22.50
CA ILE A 100 11.97 10.87 -23.10
C ILE A 100 13.43 11.38 -23.10
N GLY A 101 14.17 11.18 -22.01
CA GLY A 101 15.58 11.55 -21.91
C GLY A 101 16.46 10.83 -22.94
N ILE A 102 16.24 9.53 -23.15
CA ILE A 102 16.97 8.77 -24.18
C ILE A 102 16.67 9.30 -25.59
N ILE A 103 15.41 9.57 -25.92
CA ILE A 103 15.02 10.07 -27.25
C ILE A 103 15.60 11.46 -27.52
N ILE A 104 15.54 12.37 -26.54
CA ILE A 104 16.13 13.71 -26.67
C ILE A 104 17.66 13.62 -26.77
N GLY A 105 18.29 12.75 -25.98
CA GLY A 105 19.72 12.52 -26.01
C GLY A 105 20.23 11.95 -27.33
N THR A 106 19.52 10.99 -27.94
CA THR A 106 19.91 10.42 -29.24
C THR A 106 19.72 11.42 -30.38
N LEU A 107 18.65 12.22 -30.35
CA LEU A 107 18.43 13.31 -31.31
C LEU A 107 19.52 14.39 -31.20
N PHE A 108 19.86 14.81 -29.97
CA PHE A 108 20.91 15.81 -29.76
C PHE A 108 22.30 15.27 -30.17
N SER A 109 22.60 14.00 -29.89
CA SER A 109 23.83 13.32 -30.33
C SER A 109 23.94 13.26 -31.86
N SER A 110 22.82 13.04 -32.58
CA SER A 110 22.79 13.04 -34.05
C SER A 110 23.02 14.44 -34.66
N ILE A 111 22.58 15.50 -33.97
CA ILE A 111 22.84 16.89 -34.35
C ILE A 111 24.32 17.25 -34.12
N SER A 112 24.89 16.87 -32.98
CA SER A 112 26.31 17.13 -32.67
C SER A 112 27.26 16.37 -33.61
N THR A 113 26.93 15.13 -34.00
CA THR A 113 27.73 14.38 -34.98
C THR A 113 27.68 14.97 -36.39
N THR A 114 26.60 15.67 -36.75
CA THR A 114 26.51 16.35 -38.05
C THR A 114 27.24 17.70 -38.07
N SER A 115 27.40 18.36 -36.92
CA SER A 115 28.12 19.64 -36.83
C SER A 115 29.62 19.53 -36.51
N GLU A 116 30.11 18.44 -35.92
CA GLU A 116 31.53 18.30 -35.53
C GLU A 116 32.35 17.32 -36.40
N SER A 117 31.71 16.43 -37.17
CA SER A 117 32.45 15.42 -37.98
C SER A 117 33.00 15.93 -39.32
N ILE A 118 32.56 17.10 -39.79
CA ILE A 118 33.12 17.75 -41.00
C ILE A 118 34.14 18.84 -40.64
N ALA A 119 34.14 19.34 -39.40
CA ALA A 119 35.09 20.37 -38.93
C ALA A 119 36.41 19.79 -38.40
N ASN A 120 36.38 18.61 -37.77
CA ASN A 120 37.56 18.08 -37.06
C ASN A 120 38.52 17.25 -37.93
N ALA A 121 38.09 16.66 -39.05
CA ALA A 121 38.98 15.79 -39.83
C ALA A 121 40.16 16.58 -40.47
N GLN A 122 39.92 17.82 -40.87
CA GLN A 122 40.92 18.67 -41.52
C GLN A 122 41.86 19.37 -40.52
N GLU A 123 41.41 19.56 -39.26
CA GLU A 123 42.17 20.24 -38.21
C GLU A 123 43.27 19.35 -37.61
N TRP A 124 42.99 18.05 -37.44
CA TRP A 124 43.99 17.07 -36.96
C TRP A 124 45.11 16.84 -37.97
N GLU A 125 44.84 16.93 -39.27
CA GLU A 125 45.84 16.74 -40.32
C GLU A 125 46.80 17.93 -40.43
N GLN A 126 46.29 19.16 -40.28
CA GLN A 126 47.12 20.37 -40.25
C GLN A 126 48.00 20.45 -39.00
N LEU A 127 47.51 20.00 -37.84
CA LEU A 127 48.31 19.93 -36.61
C LEU A 127 49.38 18.83 -36.70
N ALA A 128 49.09 17.70 -37.36
CA ALA A 128 50.06 16.63 -37.53
C ALA A 128 51.26 17.09 -38.37
N ASP A 129 51.02 17.78 -39.49
CA ASP A 129 52.07 18.33 -40.36
C ASP A 129 52.94 19.39 -39.67
N GLU A 130 52.37 20.18 -38.75
CA GLU A 130 53.13 21.19 -38.01
C GLU A 130 54.03 20.61 -36.90
N TYR A 131 53.62 19.51 -36.25
CA TYR A 131 54.41 18.86 -35.20
C TYR A 131 55.37 17.78 -35.71
N MET A 132 55.10 17.19 -36.87
CA MET A 132 55.96 16.21 -37.52
C MET A 132 56.18 16.61 -38.99
N PRO A 133 56.99 17.64 -39.27
CA PRO A 133 57.36 17.91 -40.65
C PRO A 133 58.02 16.65 -41.22
N GLU A 134 57.58 16.22 -42.40
CA GLU A 134 58.24 15.16 -43.13
C GLU A 134 59.70 15.57 -43.35
N VAL A 135 60.59 15.01 -42.53
CA VAL A 135 62.02 15.13 -42.77
C VAL A 135 62.28 14.35 -44.05
N ASP A 136 62.47 15.07 -45.15
CA ASP A 136 62.96 14.50 -46.41
C ASP A 136 64.34 13.90 -46.13
N ASN A 137 64.34 12.61 -45.77
CA ASN A 137 65.55 11.84 -45.50
C ASN A 137 66.23 11.41 -46.81
N ASN A 138 66.08 12.18 -47.89
CA ASN A 138 66.81 11.98 -49.11
C ASN A 138 68.26 12.48 -48.95
N PRO A 139 69.26 11.58 -48.89
CA PRO A 139 70.65 11.95 -48.63
C PRO A 139 71.28 12.78 -49.77
N TYR A 140 70.57 13.03 -50.86
CA TYR A 140 71.04 13.80 -52.00
C TYR A 140 70.67 15.30 -51.96
N ASN A 141 69.97 15.79 -50.92
CA ASN A 141 69.49 17.18 -50.84
C ASN A 141 70.20 18.06 -49.78
N MET A 142 71.51 17.86 -49.60
CA MET A 142 72.35 18.73 -48.77
C MET A 142 72.72 20.04 -49.49
N VAL A 143 71.91 21.08 -49.29
CA VAL A 143 72.24 22.44 -49.76
C VAL A 143 73.23 23.09 -48.80
N VAL A 144 74.48 23.18 -49.28
CA VAL A 144 75.61 23.87 -48.67
C VAL A 144 75.47 25.39 -48.83
N THR A 145 75.44 26.15 -47.74
CA THR A 145 75.88 27.58 -47.69
C THR A 145 76.05 28.02 -46.23
N THR A 146 77.26 27.92 -45.68
CA THR A 146 78.22 29.02 -45.44
C THR A 146 77.81 30.06 -44.38
N SER A 147 78.25 29.77 -43.14
CA SER A 147 78.85 30.68 -42.14
C SER A 147 78.90 32.17 -42.46
N THR A 148 78.30 32.98 -41.57
CA THR A 148 79.00 34.11 -40.93
C THR A 148 78.47 34.32 -39.50
N ASN A 149 79.34 34.06 -38.53
CA ASN A 149 79.35 34.68 -37.20
C ASN A 149 79.26 36.23 -37.37
N GLU A 150 78.78 37.04 -36.43
CA GLU A 150 79.44 37.34 -35.15
C GLU A 150 78.46 38.08 -34.22
N THR A 151 78.29 37.50 -33.03
CA THR A 151 78.47 38.03 -31.66
C THR A 151 78.31 39.54 -31.31
N PRO A 152 77.99 39.81 -30.02
CA PRO A 152 77.19 40.94 -29.52
C PRO A 152 78.04 42.09 -28.97
N THR A 153 77.41 43.20 -28.53
CA THR A 153 77.78 43.84 -27.25
C THR A 153 76.74 44.85 -26.76
N LYS A 154 76.43 44.68 -25.48
CA LYS A 154 75.70 45.56 -24.55
C LYS A 154 76.65 46.64 -24.01
N PRO A 155 76.13 47.80 -23.56
CA PRO A 155 76.23 48.17 -22.13
C PRO A 155 74.87 48.29 -21.43
#